data_AF-A0AA38LFR5-F1
#
_entry.id   AF-A0AA38LFR5-F1
#
_cell.length_a   1.000
_cell.length_b   1.000
_cell.length_c   1.000
_cell.angle_alpha   90.00
_cell.angle_beta   90.00
_cell.angle_gamma   90.00
#
_symmetry.space_group_name_H-M   'P 1'
#
loop_
_entity.id
_entity.type
_entity.pdbx_description
1 polymer ?
#
loop_
_entity_poly.entity_id
_entity_poly.type
_entity_poly.pdbx_seq_one_letter_code
_entity_poly.pdbx_strand_id
1 'polypeptide(L)'
;VSSYLERRETLVKEIGDMLKRVGDGEGEFRPSPYDTAWVARIPAIDDSSAPYFPQTLGWILENQEDDGSWGSDDSYSEFSLADQLLNTLACILALVSWEIGQHNVNKGIHFIRRHMESMKLERLPIDFEIVFPELLNQAQLLKLDLPYHLA
;
A
#
# COMPACT_ATOMS: atom_id res chain seq x y z
N VAL A 1 -16.85 40.91 -11.43
CA VAL A 1 -16.03 40.61 -12.63
C VAL A 1 -14.54 40.62 -12.32
N SER A 2 -13.96 41.62 -11.61
CA SER A 2 -12.51 41.61 -11.33
C SER A 2 -12.05 40.46 -10.41
N SER A 3 -12.83 40.09 -9.37
CA SER A 3 -12.46 38.97 -8.47
C SER A 3 -12.35 37.61 -9.18
N TYR A 4 -13.14 37.38 -10.24
CA TYR A 4 -13.05 36.17 -11.04
C TYR A 4 -11.79 36.15 -11.92
N LEU A 5 -11.38 37.31 -12.45
CA LEU A 5 -10.16 37.43 -13.24
C LEU A 5 -8.92 37.26 -12.37
N GLU A 6 -8.90 37.86 -11.18
CA GLU A 6 -7.85 37.67 -10.17
C GLU A 6 -7.74 36.20 -9.73
N ARG A 7 -8.88 35.54 -9.46
CA ARG A 7 -8.90 34.12 -9.13
C ARG A 7 -8.39 33.26 -10.29
N ARG A 8 -8.78 33.58 -11.53
CA ARG A 8 -8.29 32.89 -12.73
C ARG A 8 -6.78 33.01 -12.86
N GLU A 9 -6.21 34.20 -12.68
CA GLU A 9 -4.77 34.42 -12.79
C GLU A 9 -3.99 33.68 -11.70
N THR A 10 -4.53 33.64 -10.49
CA THR A 10 -3.96 32.86 -9.39
C THR A 10 -3.94 31.36 -9.72
N LEU A 11 -5.06 30.81 -10.20
CA LEU A 11 -5.16 29.39 -10.57
C LEU A 11 -4.22 29.02 -11.73
N VAL A 12 -4.10 29.89 -12.74
CA VAL A 12 -3.16 29.66 -13.86
C VAL A 12 -1.72 29.59 -13.36
N LYS A 13 -1.35 30.47 -12.42
CA LYS A 13 -0.02 30.44 -11.79
C LYS A 13 0.18 29.17 -10.96
N GLU A 14 -0.77 28.82 -10.10
CA GLU A 14 -0.71 27.60 -9.26
C GLU A 14 -0.54 26.33 -10.12
N ILE A 15 -1.29 26.21 -11.21
CA ILE A 15 -1.16 25.08 -12.16
C ILE A 15 0.21 25.08 -12.83
N GLY A 16 0.70 26.26 -13.26
CA GLY A 16 2.03 26.40 -13.85
C GLY A 16 3.15 25.97 -12.90
N ASP A 17 3.07 26.39 -11.63
CA ASP A 17 4.01 26.02 -10.58
C ASP A 17 3.93 24.51 -10.28
N MET A 18 2.73 23.93 -10.23
CA MET A 18 2.52 22.50 -10.04
C MET A 18 3.14 21.67 -11.17
N LEU A 19 2.90 22.05 -12.44
CA LEU A 19 3.46 21.35 -13.60
C LEU A 19 4.99 21.44 -13.62
N LYS A 20 5.55 22.57 -13.19
CA LYS A 20 7.00 22.75 -13.09
C LYS A 20 7.61 21.81 -12.04
N ARG A 21 7.01 21.72 -10.85
CA ARG A 21 7.44 20.76 -9.79
C ARG A 21 7.45 19.32 -10.29
N VAL A 22 6.43 18.92 -11.07
CA VAL A 22 6.40 17.59 -11.70
C VAL A 22 7.57 17.40 -12.67
N GLY A 23 7.87 18.39 -13.51
CA GLY A 23 9.02 18.35 -14.43
C GLY A 23 10.38 18.32 -13.73
N ASP A 24 10.48 18.95 -12.57
CA ASP A 24 11.69 18.99 -11.73
C ASP A 24 11.86 17.73 -10.86
N GLY A 25 10.95 16.76 -10.94
CA GLY A 25 10.98 15.52 -10.16
C GLY A 25 10.48 15.68 -8.72
N GLU A 26 9.93 16.84 -8.37
CA GLU A 26 9.31 17.16 -7.07
C GLU A 26 7.78 16.96 -7.10
N GLY A 27 7.30 16.11 -8.00
CA GLY A 27 5.90 15.73 -8.10
C GLY A 27 5.43 15.03 -6.82
N GLU A 28 4.21 15.33 -6.40
CA GLU A 28 3.57 14.62 -5.28
C GLU A 28 3.02 13.28 -5.78
N PHE A 29 3.78 12.21 -5.54
CA PHE A 29 3.32 10.84 -5.77
C PHE A 29 2.82 10.25 -4.45
N ARG A 30 1.67 9.56 -4.50
CA ARG A 30 1.18 8.82 -3.35
C ARG A 30 2.11 7.61 -3.11
N PRO A 31 2.52 7.34 -1.85
CA PRO A 31 3.25 6.11 -1.55
C PRO A 31 2.44 4.87 -1.92
N SER A 32 3.12 3.86 -2.45
CA SER A 32 2.54 2.54 -2.71
C SER A 32 2.85 1.60 -1.54
N PRO A 33 1.86 1.17 -0.74
CA PRO A 33 2.11 0.25 0.36
C PRO A 33 2.69 -1.08 -0.12
N TYR A 34 2.18 -1.62 -1.22
CA TYR A 34 2.68 -2.85 -1.84
C TYR A 34 4.17 -2.75 -2.20
N ASP A 35 4.59 -1.71 -2.91
CA ASP A 35 6.01 -1.55 -3.31
C ASP A 35 6.89 -1.27 -2.09
N THR A 36 6.40 -0.47 -1.14
CA THR A 36 7.11 -0.17 0.11
C THR A 36 7.35 -1.46 0.92
N ALA A 37 6.37 -2.36 0.96
CA ALA A 37 6.49 -3.65 1.62
C ALA A 37 7.51 -4.57 0.95
N TRP A 38 7.59 -4.58 -0.39
CA TRP A 38 8.65 -5.32 -1.09
C TRP A 38 10.04 -4.79 -0.76
N VAL A 39 10.22 -3.46 -0.76
CA VAL A 39 11.50 -2.83 -0.40
C VAL A 39 11.86 -3.11 1.07
N ALA A 40 10.87 -3.11 1.96
CA ALA A 40 11.05 -3.39 3.39
C ALA A 40 11.58 -4.80 3.68
N ARG A 41 11.39 -5.76 2.77
CA ARG A 41 11.84 -7.15 2.94
C ARG A 41 13.29 -7.39 2.51
N ILE A 42 13.98 -6.37 1.96
CA ILE A 42 15.36 -6.49 1.49
C ILE A 42 16.31 -6.53 2.71
N PRO A 43 17.09 -7.60 2.92
CA PRO A 43 18.06 -7.67 4.01
C PRO A 43 19.29 -6.80 3.74
N ALA A 44 19.95 -6.34 4.81
CA ALA A 44 21.22 -5.63 4.69
C ALA A 44 22.30 -6.52 4.05
N ILE A 45 23.20 -5.92 3.27
CA ILE A 45 24.24 -6.67 2.53
C ILE A 45 25.23 -7.31 3.50
N ASP A 46 25.52 -6.64 4.59
CA ASP A 46 26.46 -7.01 5.63
C ASP A 46 25.82 -7.73 6.83
N ASP A 47 24.50 -7.60 7.01
CA ASP A 47 23.74 -8.26 8.07
C ASP A 47 22.37 -8.73 7.60
N SER A 48 22.23 -10.03 7.33
CA SER A 48 20.96 -10.60 6.89
C SER A 48 19.85 -10.59 7.96
N SER A 49 20.18 -10.27 9.21
CA SER A 49 19.21 -10.14 10.30
C SER A 49 18.63 -8.73 10.45
N ALA A 50 19.11 -7.77 9.64
CA ALA A 50 18.63 -6.39 9.64
C ALA A 50 18.05 -5.98 8.27
N PRO A 51 17.05 -5.09 8.23
CA PRO A 51 16.53 -4.53 6.99
C PRO A 51 17.53 -3.56 6.36
N TYR A 52 17.69 -3.59 5.03
CA TYR A 52 18.51 -2.61 4.30
C TYR A 52 17.91 -1.21 4.37
N PHE A 53 16.57 -1.12 4.36
CA PHE A 53 15.83 0.14 4.38
C PHE A 53 14.88 0.20 5.59
N PRO A 54 15.37 0.41 6.83
CA PRO A 54 14.52 0.40 8.03
C PRO A 54 13.38 1.44 8.00
N GLN A 55 13.54 2.54 7.26
CA GLN A 55 12.53 3.58 7.11
C GLN A 55 11.24 3.08 6.44
N THR A 56 11.31 2.08 5.57
CA THR A 56 10.09 1.54 4.93
C THR A 56 9.26 0.73 5.93
N LEU A 57 9.89 0.02 6.87
CA LEU A 57 9.18 -0.63 7.97
C LEU A 57 8.55 0.38 8.92
N GLY A 58 9.26 1.46 9.24
CA GLY A 58 8.71 2.59 10.01
C GLY A 58 7.45 3.15 9.35
N TRP A 59 7.52 3.41 8.03
CA TRP A 59 6.37 3.88 7.26
C TRP A 59 5.19 2.88 7.32
N ILE A 60 5.44 1.57 7.13
CA ILE A 60 4.37 0.56 7.21
C ILE A 60 3.69 0.56 8.58
N LEU A 61 4.44 0.66 9.67
CA LEU A 61 3.89 0.68 11.03
C LEU A 61 2.99 1.90 11.29
N GLU A 62 3.34 3.05 10.70
CA GLU A 62 2.68 4.35 10.94
C GLU A 62 1.49 4.61 10.00
N ASN A 63 1.36 3.88 8.89
CA ASN A 63 0.40 4.16 7.82
C ASN A 63 -0.64 3.04 7.64
N GLN A 64 -0.96 2.29 8.70
CA GLN A 64 -2.10 1.36 8.70
C GLN A 64 -3.40 2.12 9.00
N GLU A 65 -4.44 1.86 8.22
CA GLU A 65 -5.77 2.43 8.40
C GLU A 65 -6.47 1.86 9.65
N ASP A 66 -7.52 2.55 10.10
CA ASP A 66 -8.27 2.15 11.29
C ASP A 66 -8.92 0.77 11.13
N ASP A 67 -9.40 0.44 9.93
CA ASP A 67 -10.01 -0.86 9.59
C ASP A 67 -9.01 -2.02 9.48
N GLY A 68 -7.71 -1.71 9.52
CA GLY A 68 -6.61 -2.67 9.44
C GLY A 68 -5.98 -2.82 8.05
N SER A 69 -6.51 -2.15 7.03
CA SER A 69 -5.93 -2.16 5.68
C SER A 69 -4.71 -1.26 5.55
N TRP A 70 -3.99 -1.41 4.43
CA TRP A 70 -3.06 -0.41 3.92
C TRP A 70 -3.50 0.05 2.53
N GLY A 71 -3.48 1.37 2.32
CA GLY A 71 -3.95 2.02 1.10
C GLY A 71 -5.24 2.80 1.36
N SER A 72 -5.18 4.12 1.17
CA SER A 72 -6.26 5.04 1.55
C SER A 72 -7.49 4.95 0.65
N ASP A 73 -8.67 5.17 1.23
CA ASP A 73 -9.96 5.37 0.54
C ASP A 73 -10.11 6.79 -0.08
N ASP A 74 -9.09 7.65 0.07
CA ASP A 74 -9.14 9.10 -0.21
C ASP A 74 -8.92 9.49 -1.69
N SER A 75 -9.28 8.64 -2.65
CA SER A 75 -9.32 9.02 -4.06
C SER A 75 -10.71 8.90 -4.65
N TYR A 76 -11.11 9.95 -5.35
CA TYR A 76 -12.24 10.07 -6.26
C TYR A 76 -12.24 9.06 -7.44
N SER A 77 -11.51 7.95 -7.31
CA SER A 77 -11.51 6.78 -8.17
C SER A 77 -11.46 5.55 -7.27
N GLU A 78 -12.42 4.66 -7.45
CA GLU A 78 -12.57 3.38 -6.75
C GLU A 78 -11.23 2.62 -6.67
N PHE A 79 -10.53 2.71 -5.53
CA PHE A 79 -9.57 1.66 -5.19
C PHE A 79 -10.37 0.38 -5.02
N SER A 80 -9.98 -0.64 -5.78
CA SER A 80 -10.68 -1.91 -5.70
C SER A 80 -10.37 -2.53 -4.33
N LEU A 81 -11.32 -3.29 -3.80
CA LEU A 81 -11.06 -4.12 -2.62
C LEU A 81 -9.84 -5.03 -2.84
N ALA A 82 -9.56 -5.41 -4.09
CA ALA A 82 -8.38 -6.16 -4.48
C ALA A 82 -7.07 -5.38 -4.25
N ASP A 83 -7.03 -4.08 -4.53
CA ASP A 83 -5.85 -3.23 -4.20
C ASP A 83 -5.57 -3.23 -2.70
N GLN A 84 -6.61 -3.01 -1.87
CA GLN A 84 -6.46 -2.99 -0.42
C GLN A 84 -6.04 -4.36 0.12
N LEU A 85 -6.60 -5.45 -0.40
CA LEU A 85 -6.18 -6.81 -0.04
C LEU A 85 -4.72 -7.08 -0.42
N LEU A 86 -4.30 -6.68 -1.62
CA LEU A 86 -2.93 -6.84 -2.10
C LEU A 86 -1.93 -6.06 -1.23
N ASN A 87 -2.20 -4.77 -1.03
CA ASN A 87 -1.39 -3.89 -0.18
C ASN A 87 -1.28 -4.44 1.25
N THR A 88 -2.42 -4.81 1.84
CA THR A 88 -2.48 -5.30 3.22
C THR A 88 -1.69 -6.59 3.38
N LEU A 89 -1.83 -7.54 2.45
CA LEU A 89 -1.11 -8.80 2.51
C LEU A 89 0.40 -8.60 2.36
N ALA A 90 0.83 -7.72 1.45
CA ALA A 90 2.24 -7.39 1.29
C ALA A 90 2.83 -6.76 2.56
N CYS A 91 2.14 -5.78 3.16
CA CYS A 91 2.57 -5.15 4.41
C CYS A 91 2.66 -6.14 5.58
N ILE A 92 1.69 -7.06 5.71
CA ILE A 92 1.75 -8.13 6.72
C ILE A 92 3.01 -8.98 6.52
N LEU A 93 3.30 -9.42 5.30
CA LEU A 93 4.47 -10.25 5.01
C LEU A 93 5.78 -9.53 5.32
N ALA A 94 5.84 -8.22 5.09
CA ALA A 94 6.99 -7.40 5.47
C ALA A 94 7.16 -7.31 7.00
N LEU A 95 6.10 -7.10 7.75
CA LEU A 95 6.18 -7.05 9.22
C LEU A 95 6.56 -8.41 9.81
N VAL A 96 5.97 -9.49 9.29
CA VAL A 96 6.25 -10.86 9.73
C VAL A 96 7.69 -11.28 9.42
N SER A 97 8.27 -10.86 8.27
CA SER A 97 9.65 -11.22 7.93
C SER A 97 10.70 -10.67 8.90
N TRP A 98 10.33 -9.64 9.67
CA TRP A 98 11.19 -9.01 10.67
C TRP A 98 10.69 -9.20 12.11
N GLU A 99 9.65 -10.02 12.31
CA GLU A 99 9.06 -10.31 13.64
C GLU A 99 8.64 -9.05 14.43
N ILE A 100 8.13 -8.03 13.73
CA ILE A 100 7.68 -6.76 14.34
C ILE A 100 6.19 -6.49 14.07
N GLY A 101 5.62 -5.51 14.78
CA GLY A 101 4.30 -4.98 14.45
C GLY A 101 3.15 -5.97 14.62
N GLN A 102 3.23 -6.89 15.59
CA GLN A 102 2.22 -7.97 15.77
C GLN A 102 0.78 -7.44 15.88
N HIS A 103 0.59 -6.26 16.49
CA HIS A 103 -0.73 -5.63 16.53
C HIS A 103 -1.24 -5.28 15.13
N ASN A 104 -0.40 -4.64 14.31
CA ASN A 104 -0.72 -4.29 12.93
C ASN A 104 -0.96 -5.55 12.08
N VAL A 105 -0.14 -6.59 12.25
CA VAL A 105 -0.33 -7.90 11.60
C VAL A 105 -1.71 -8.47 11.91
N ASN A 106 -2.10 -8.50 13.19
CA ASN A 106 -3.40 -9.04 13.60
C ASN A 106 -4.58 -8.23 13.03
N LYS A 107 -4.47 -6.89 13.02
CA LYS A 107 -5.48 -6.01 12.39
C LYS A 107 -5.59 -6.29 10.88
N GLY A 108 -4.46 -6.42 10.19
CA GLY A 108 -4.45 -6.70 8.75
C GLY A 108 -5.03 -8.08 8.41
N ILE A 109 -4.72 -9.11 9.21
CA ILE A 109 -5.32 -10.43 9.06
C ILE A 109 -6.85 -10.35 9.23
N HIS A 110 -7.32 -9.60 10.23
CA HIS A 110 -8.76 -9.39 10.43
C HIS A 110 -9.41 -8.72 9.22
N PHE A 111 -8.79 -7.69 8.66
CA PHE A 111 -9.24 -7.03 7.44
C PHE A 111 -9.34 -8.02 6.27
N ILE A 112 -8.27 -8.76 5.97
CA ILE A 112 -8.25 -9.72 4.86
C ILE A 112 -9.36 -10.77 5.01
N ARG A 113 -9.51 -11.37 6.19
CA ARG A 113 -10.54 -12.39 6.46
C ARG A 113 -11.94 -11.85 6.23
N ARG A 114 -12.20 -10.61 6.63
CA ARG A 114 -13.52 -9.96 6.49
C ARG A 114 -13.89 -9.69 5.04
N HIS A 115 -12.90 -9.43 4.20
CA HIS A 115 -13.12 -8.84 2.88
C HIS A 115 -12.82 -9.76 1.70
N MET A 116 -11.98 -10.78 1.87
CA MET A 116 -11.54 -11.67 0.78
C MET A 116 -12.71 -12.34 0.04
N GLU A 117 -13.74 -12.81 0.74
CA GLU A 117 -14.94 -13.42 0.12
C GLU A 117 -15.76 -12.44 -0.74
N SER A 118 -15.70 -11.15 -0.41
CA SER A 118 -16.48 -10.10 -1.06
C SER A 118 -15.76 -9.44 -2.24
N MET A 119 -14.53 -9.86 -2.52
CA MET A 119 -13.72 -9.33 -3.60
C MET A 119 -14.35 -9.61 -4.96
N LYS A 120 -14.60 -8.55 -5.74
CA LYS A 120 -15.10 -8.67 -7.11
C LYS A 120 -13.93 -8.72 -8.10
N LEU A 121 -13.98 -9.68 -9.03
CA LEU A 121 -12.94 -9.89 -10.06
C LEU A 121 -13.02 -8.91 -11.24
N GLU A 122 -13.94 -7.95 -11.22
CA GLU A 122 -14.22 -7.06 -12.37
C GLU A 122 -13.19 -5.91 -12.52
N ARG A 123 -12.50 -5.55 -11.43
CA ARG A 123 -11.50 -4.47 -11.39
C ARG A 123 -10.34 -4.90 -10.52
N LEU A 124 -9.44 -5.69 -11.10
CA LEU A 124 -8.25 -6.18 -10.41
C LEU A 124 -7.04 -5.28 -10.72
N PRO A 125 -6.12 -5.14 -9.76
CA PRO A 125 -4.81 -4.56 -10.02
C PRO A 125 -4.09 -5.29 -11.16
N ILE A 126 -3.17 -4.62 -11.81
CA ILE A 126 -2.31 -5.24 -12.83
C ILE A 126 -1.59 -6.45 -12.21
N ASP A 127 -1.62 -7.58 -12.92
CA ASP A 127 -1.02 -8.85 -12.52
C ASP A 127 -1.49 -9.42 -11.18
N PHE A 128 -2.62 -8.95 -10.64
CA PHE A 128 -3.17 -9.45 -9.38
C PHE A 128 -3.35 -10.97 -9.37
N GLU A 129 -3.82 -11.54 -10.48
CA GLU A 129 -4.02 -12.99 -10.67
C GLU A 129 -2.72 -13.80 -10.57
N ILE A 130 -1.55 -13.15 -10.70
CA ILE A 130 -0.23 -13.78 -10.58
C ILE A 130 0.37 -13.47 -9.20
N VAL A 131 0.35 -12.18 -8.82
CA VAL A 131 1.03 -11.69 -7.61
C VAL A 131 0.29 -12.11 -6.35
N PHE A 132 -1.03 -11.98 -6.31
CA PHE A 132 -1.79 -12.21 -5.08
C PHE A 132 -1.75 -13.68 -4.62
N PRO A 133 -1.92 -14.69 -5.50
CA PRO A 133 -1.73 -16.09 -5.11
C PRO A 133 -0.32 -16.39 -4.58
N GLU A 134 0.71 -15.76 -5.15
CA GLU A 134 2.08 -15.94 -4.67
C GLU A 134 2.28 -15.37 -3.25
N LEU A 135 1.73 -14.20 -2.96
CA LEU A 135 1.75 -13.67 -1.60
C LEU A 135 0.96 -14.56 -0.62
N LEU A 136 -0.16 -15.14 -1.07
CA LEU A 136 -0.93 -16.08 -0.25
C LEU A 136 -0.17 -17.37 0.03
N ASN A 137 0.56 -17.90 -0.96
CA ASN A 137 1.45 -19.05 -0.75
C ASN A 137 2.50 -18.74 0.31
N GLN A 138 3.14 -17.57 0.25
CA GLN A 138 4.10 -17.13 1.27
C GLN A 138 3.44 -17.03 2.66
N ALA A 139 2.25 -16.43 2.74
CA ALA A 139 1.49 -16.35 3.99
C ALA A 139 1.15 -17.74 4.55
N GLN A 140 0.81 -18.70 3.68
CA GLN A 140 0.51 -20.07 4.08
C GLN A 140 1.74 -20.80 4.63
N LEU A 141 2.90 -20.62 4.01
CA LEU A 141 4.17 -21.15 4.51
C LEU A 141 4.52 -20.59 5.89
N LEU A 142 4.17 -19.33 6.14
CA LEU A 142 4.31 -18.65 7.43
C LEU A 142 3.17 -18.97 8.42
N LYS A 143 2.21 -19.83 8.02
CA LYS A 143 1.08 -20.29 8.84
C LYS A 143 0.20 -19.15 9.38
N LEU A 144 0.03 -18.09 8.59
CA LEU A 144 -0.89 -17.02 8.95
C LEU A 144 -2.35 -17.53 8.92
N ASP A 145 -3.22 -16.96 9.74
CA ASP A 145 -4.62 -17.38 9.83
C ASP A 145 -5.47 -16.70 8.75
N LEU A 146 -5.27 -17.09 7.49
CA LEU A 146 -5.99 -16.55 6.32
C LEU A 146 -6.90 -17.61 5.66
N PRO A 147 -7.96 -17.20 4.96
CA PRO A 147 -8.89 -18.13 4.34
C PRO A 147 -8.39 -18.60 2.96
N TYR A 148 -7.33 -19.43 2.95
CA TYR A 148 -6.66 -19.92 1.73
C TYR A 148 -7.55 -20.69 0.75
N HIS A 149 -8.69 -21.21 1.20
CA HIS A 149 -9.63 -21.96 0.35
C HIS A 149 -10.42 -21.08 -0.63
N LEU A 150 -10.32 -19.76 -0.49
CA LEU A 150 -10.99 -18.76 -1.32
C LEU A 150 -10.11 -18.22 -2.45
N ALA A 151 -8.85 -18.67 -2.50
CA ALA A 151 -7.84 -18.24 -3.44
C ALA A 151 -7.73 -19.16 -4.67
#